data_AF-A0A9N8EY98-F1
#
_entry.id   AF-A0A9N8EY98-F1
#
_cell.length_a   1.000
_cell.length_b   1.000
_cell.length_c   1.000
_cell.angle_alpha   90.00
_cell.angle_beta   90.00
_cell.angle_gamma   90.00
#
_symmetry.space_group_name_H-M   'P 1'
#
loop_
_entity.id
_entity.type
_entity.pdbx_description
1 polymer ?
#
loop_
_entity_poly.entity_id
_entity_poly.type
_entity_poly.pdbx_seq_one_letter_code
_entity_poly.pdbx_strand_id
1 'polypeptide(L)'
;MKKQNNQSIFFVPWAVAAVALGVAVSVHGKLGVTILDRPRDVESKPYTDLSSFYDHYLKEHRDPTCRVLHVIGTSLVILTALLRHTQVVAHLSIGVAGGLFLCEYLSPLPNGLIEFAAVFIIAALSGSLLQPQEKFPWQLLVMGYLPAWIGHFFFEDNRPATFIYPTYSLLCDFRMWYQMIKGDLSWSERI
;
A
#
# COMPACT_ATOMS: atom_id res chain seq x y z
N MET A 1 -10.55 1.24 44.87
CA MET A 1 -9.89 1.19 43.54
C MET A 1 -10.98 1.14 42.47
N LYS A 2 -11.18 2.21 41.70
CA LYS A 2 -12.20 2.28 40.65
C LYS A 2 -11.76 1.39 39.48
N LYS A 3 -12.60 0.43 39.08
CA LYS A 3 -12.45 -0.32 37.82
C LYS A 3 -12.38 0.68 36.68
N GLN A 4 -11.22 0.79 36.02
CA GLN A 4 -11.14 1.46 34.73
C GLN A 4 -11.97 0.65 33.74
N ASN A 5 -13.15 1.19 33.44
CA ASN A 5 -13.97 0.80 32.31
C ASN A 5 -13.23 1.22 31.04
N ASN A 6 -12.27 0.40 30.59
CA ASN A 6 -11.61 0.61 29.32
C ASN A 6 -12.53 0.03 28.23
N GLN A 7 -13.58 0.80 27.92
CA GLN A 7 -14.39 0.59 26.74
C GLN A 7 -13.45 0.44 25.55
N SER A 8 -13.58 -0.70 24.89
CA SER A 8 -12.89 -1.13 23.69
C SER A 8 -13.05 -0.11 22.57
N ILE A 9 -12.16 0.88 22.54
CA ILE A 9 -12.01 1.81 21.43
C ILE A 9 -11.37 1.02 20.27
N PHE A 10 -12.19 0.72 19.27
CA PHE A 10 -11.87 0.24 17.93
C PHE A 10 -11.21 -1.14 17.78
N PHE A 11 -11.94 -2.20 18.13
CA PHE A 11 -11.81 -3.45 17.38
C PHE A 11 -12.76 -3.34 16.18
N VAL A 12 -12.24 -2.96 15.00
CA VAL A 12 -13.01 -2.87 13.75
C VAL A 12 -12.68 -3.99 12.74
N PRO A 13 -12.68 -5.29 13.12
CA PRO A 13 -12.54 -6.38 12.13
C PRO A 13 -13.57 -6.31 11.01
N TRP A 14 -14.78 -5.83 11.33
CA TRP A 14 -15.87 -5.76 10.36
C TRP A 14 -15.63 -4.70 9.28
N ALA A 15 -14.94 -3.59 9.56
CA ALA A 15 -14.66 -2.59 8.52
C ALA A 15 -13.57 -3.08 7.57
N VAL A 16 -12.56 -3.78 8.07
CA VAL A 16 -11.55 -4.42 7.21
C VAL A 16 -12.18 -5.51 6.36
N ALA A 17 -13.05 -6.35 6.94
CA ALA A 17 -13.79 -7.35 6.20
C ALA A 17 -14.77 -6.73 5.19
N ALA A 18 -15.45 -5.62 5.54
CA ALA A 18 -16.37 -4.91 4.65
C ALA A 18 -15.64 -4.17 3.52
N VAL A 19 -14.43 -3.66 3.77
CA VAL A 19 -13.57 -3.08 2.74
C VAL A 19 -13.01 -4.17 1.84
N ALA A 20 -12.48 -5.26 2.39
CA ALA A 20 -12.01 -6.40 1.61
C ALA A 20 -13.14 -7.03 0.78
N LEU A 21 -14.34 -7.13 1.35
CA LEU A 21 -15.55 -7.59 0.66
C LEU A 21 -16.02 -6.55 -0.37
N GLY A 22 -15.99 -5.25 -0.05
CA GLY A 22 -16.37 -4.18 -0.96
C GLY A 22 -15.44 -4.07 -2.17
N VAL A 23 -14.14 -4.25 -1.97
CA VAL A 23 -13.15 -4.40 -3.05
C VAL A 23 -13.41 -5.68 -3.83
N ALA A 24 -13.59 -6.83 -3.16
CA ALA A 24 -13.88 -8.10 -3.82
C ALA A 24 -15.18 -8.05 -4.65
N VAL A 25 -16.23 -7.39 -4.15
CA VAL A 25 -17.54 -7.24 -4.80
C VAL A 25 -17.50 -6.21 -5.93
N SER A 26 -16.79 -5.09 -5.75
CA SER A 26 -16.62 -4.08 -6.81
C SER A 26 -15.82 -4.62 -8.00
N VAL A 27 -14.88 -5.54 -7.72
CA VAL A 27 -14.12 -6.26 -8.75
C VAL A 27 -14.96 -7.33 -9.45
N HIS A 28 -15.93 -7.97 -8.77
CA HIS A 28 -16.72 -9.07 -9.34
C HIS A 28 -17.74 -8.62 -10.41
N GLY A 29 -18.24 -7.39 -10.35
CA GLY A 29 -19.33 -6.91 -11.21
C GLY A 29 -18.91 -6.30 -12.55
N LYS A 30 -17.64 -5.92 -12.72
CA LYS A 30 -17.18 -5.16 -13.91
C LYS A 30 -15.95 -5.73 -14.61
N LEU A 31 -15.27 -6.73 -14.06
CA LEU A 31 -13.97 -7.15 -14.55
C LEU A 31 -13.87 -8.68 -14.52
N GLY A 32 -13.71 -9.29 -15.70
CA GLY A 32 -13.19 -10.66 -15.86
C GLY A 32 -11.70 -10.75 -15.49
N VAL A 33 -11.32 -10.15 -14.37
CA VAL A 33 -9.97 -10.00 -13.85
C VAL A 33 -9.89 -10.78 -12.56
N THR A 34 -9.32 -11.97 -12.62
CA THR A 34 -8.84 -12.62 -11.41
C THR A 34 -7.67 -11.79 -10.89
N ILE A 35 -7.65 -11.45 -9.58
CA ILE A 35 -6.50 -10.77 -8.92
C ILE A 35 -5.18 -11.54 -9.15
N LEU A 36 -5.28 -12.82 -9.49
CA LEU A 36 -4.19 -13.75 -9.78
C LEU A 36 -3.81 -13.84 -11.27
N ASP A 37 -4.66 -13.37 -12.19
CA ASP A 37 -4.45 -13.57 -13.63
C ASP A 37 -3.62 -12.44 -14.25
N ARG A 38 -2.33 -12.70 -14.46
CA ARG A 38 -1.48 -11.94 -15.39
C ARG A 38 -1.83 -12.35 -16.84
N PRO A 39 -1.57 -11.51 -17.88
CA PRO A 39 -1.40 -12.03 -19.23
C PRO A 39 -0.38 -13.20 -19.22
N ARG A 40 -0.74 -14.30 -19.90
CA ARG A 40 -0.15 -15.65 -19.76
C ARG A 40 1.32 -15.79 -20.20
N ASP A 41 1.94 -14.71 -20.66
CA ASP A 41 3.17 -14.71 -21.44
C ASP A 41 4.38 -14.10 -20.73
N VAL A 42 4.21 -13.51 -19.54
CA VAL A 42 5.32 -12.86 -18.85
C VAL A 42 5.81 -13.72 -17.69
N GLU A 43 7.00 -14.30 -17.85
CA GLU A 43 7.61 -15.25 -16.89
C GLU A 43 8.15 -14.57 -15.62
N SER A 44 8.54 -13.29 -15.69
CA SER A 44 9.17 -12.56 -14.57
C SER A 44 8.78 -11.07 -14.50
N LYS A 45 9.23 -10.34 -13.48
CA LYS A 45 8.99 -8.91 -13.30
C LYS A 45 9.87 -8.08 -14.27
N PRO A 46 9.30 -7.24 -15.17
CA PRO A 46 10.08 -6.49 -16.16
C PRO A 46 10.97 -5.34 -15.64
N TYR A 47 10.79 -4.86 -14.40
CA TYR A 47 11.53 -3.72 -13.84
C TYR A 47 12.49 -4.20 -12.75
N THR A 48 13.77 -3.85 -12.89
CA THR A 48 14.84 -4.25 -11.97
C THR A 48 15.33 -3.11 -11.08
N ASP A 49 14.90 -1.88 -11.33
CA ASP A 49 15.26 -0.71 -10.56
C ASP A 49 14.05 0.22 -10.34
N LEU A 50 14.10 1.01 -9.26
CA LEU A 50 13.00 1.90 -8.88
C LEU A 50 12.78 3.02 -9.89
N SER A 51 13.80 3.46 -10.63
CA SER A 51 13.65 4.56 -11.58
C SER A 51 12.88 4.12 -12.82
N SER A 52 13.24 3.00 -13.43
CA SER A 52 12.52 2.44 -14.57
C SER A 52 11.09 2.04 -14.19
N PHE A 53 10.89 1.52 -12.99
CA PHE A 53 9.56 1.26 -12.45
C PHE A 53 8.75 2.54 -12.24
N TYR A 54 9.37 3.64 -11.78
CA TYR A 54 8.66 4.89 -11.51
C TYR A 54 8.04 5.51 -12.78
N ASP A 55 8.72 5.42 -13.92
CA ASP A 55 8.19 5.90 -15.20
C ASP A 55 6.95 5.10 -15.64
N HIS A 56 6.91 3.81 -15.35
CA HIS A 56 5.71 2.99 -15.54
C HIS A 56 4.63 3.33 -14.50
N TYR A 57 5.01 3.45 -13.23
CA TYR A 57 4.11 3.80 -12.14
C TYR A 57 3.32 5.07 -12.45
N LEU A 58 3.97 6.17 -12.91
CA LEU A 58 3.24 7.39 -13.25
C LEU A 58 2.24 7.23 -14.40
N LYS A 59 2.49 6.32 -15.36
CA LYS A 59 1.54 6.00 -16.43
C LYS A 59 0.31 5.24 -15.94
N GLU A 60 0.38 4.61 -14.77
CA GLU A 60 -0.75 3.99 -14.09
C GLU A 60 -1.50 4.97 -13.16
N HIS A 61 -1.02 6.22 -13.02
CA HIS A 61 -1.59 7.27 -12.17
C HIS A 61 -1.75 8.59 -12.95
N ARG A 62 -2.32 8.51 -14.15
CA ARG A 62 -2.51 9.65 -15.06
C ARG A 62 -3.65 10.54 -14.62
N ASP A 63 -4.73 10.00 -14.07
CA ASP A 63 -5.86 10.75 -13.53
C ASP A 63 -5.46 11.52 -12.26
N PRO A 64 -5.74 12.83 -12.19
CA PRO A 64 -5.41 13.64 -11.02
C PRO A 64 -6.13 13.16 -9.76
N THR A 65 -7.35 12.62 -9.87
CA THR A 65 -8.10 12.11 -8.71
C THR A 65 -7.43 10.88 -8.12
N CYS A 66 -6.94 9.98 -8.98
CA CYS A 66 -6.16 8.82 -8.54
C CYS A 66 -4.93 9.27 -7.74
N ARG A 67 -4.12 10.18 -8.29
CA ARG A 67 -2.95 10.73 -7.57
C ARG A 67 -3.32 11.40 -6.25
N VAL A 68 -4.38 12.19 -6.22
CA VAL A 68 -4.84 12.85 -4.99
C VAL A 68 -5.24 11.84 -3.93
N LEU A 69 -5.93 10.75 -4.30
CA LEU A 69 -6.28 9.69 -3.35
C LEU A 69 -5.04 9.01 -2.76
N HIS A 70 -4.02 8.74 -3.58
CA HIS A 70 -2.72 8.26 -3.08
C HIS A 70 -2.09 9.27 -2.11
N VAL A 71 -2.07 10.56 -2.49
CA VAL A 71 -1.53 11.62 -1.64
C VAL A 71 -2.24 11.70 -0.29
N ILE A 72 -3.57 11.58 -0.26
CA ILE A 72 -4.36 11.54 0.98
C ILE A 72 -3.93 10.34 1.83
N GLY A 73 -3.86 9.15 1.24
CA GLY A 73 -3.45 7.93 1.95
C GLY A 73 -2.04 8.03 2.55
N THR A 74 -1.06 8.46 1.74
CA THR A 74 0.32 8.67 2.19
C THR A 74 0.41 9.73 3.28
N SER A 75 -0.36 10.82 3.18
CA SER A 75 -0.40 11.88 4.20
C SER A 75 -0.93 11.35 5.54
N LEU A 76 -1.95 10.49 5.54
CA LEU A 76 -2.47 9.86 6.75
C LEU A 76 -1.43 8.92 7.40
N VAL A 77 -0.68 8.18 6.59
CA VAL A 77 0.44 7.33 7.06
C VAL A 77 1.52 8.18 7.70
N ILE A 78 1.95 9.26 7.04
CA ILE A 78 2.97 10.20 7.57
C ILE A 78 2.48 10.85 8.87
N LEU A 79 1.25 11.37 8.88
CA LEU A 79 0.68 12.00 10.07
C LEU A 79 0.62 11.03 11.25
N THR A 80 0.20 9.80 11.02
CA THR A 80 0.17 8.77 12.06
C THR A 80 1.58 8.43 12.55
N ALA A 81 2.55 8.35 11.64
CA ALA A 81 3.95 8.13 11.98
C ALA A 81 4.51 9.24 12.87
N LEU A 82 4.21 10.51 12.57
CA LEU A 82 4.59 11.66 13.40
C LEU A 82 3.91 11.64 14.78
N LEU A 83 2.61 11.34 14.84
CA LEU A 83 1.85 11.30 16.10
C LEU A 83 2.20 10.10 17.00
N ARG A 84 2.83 9.05 16.45
CA ARG A 84 3.29 7.85 17.16
C ARG A 84 4.82 7.71 17.11
N HIS A 85 5.49 8.83 16.85
CA HIS A 85 6.89 9.19 16.59
C HIS A 85 7.94 8.08 16.41
N THR A 86 8.23 7.25 17.41
CA THR A 86 9.36 6.30 17.32
C THR A 86 8.96 4.92 16.83
N GLN A 87 7.71 4.55 17.10
CA GLN A 87 7.25 3.18 16.96
C GLN A 87 6.87 2.90 15.51
N VAL A 88 5.92 3.66 14.97
CA VAL A 88 5.43 3.47 13.60
C VAL A 88 6.57 3.60 12.57
N VAL A 89 7.47 4.57 12.77
CA VAL A 89 8.64 4.77 11.90
C VAL A 89 9.55 3.54 11.89
N ALA A 90 9.81 2.93 13.04
CA ALA A 90 10.63 1.71 13.12
C ALA A 90 9.98 0.54 12.34
N HIS A 91 8.68 0.29 12.52
CA HIS A 91 7.97 -0.79 11.82
C HIS A 91 7.93 -0.59 10.31
N LEU A 92 7.64 0.64 9.86
CA LEU A 92 7.66 0.98 8.43
C LEU A 92 9.07 0.84 7.86
N SER A 93 10.10 1.28 8.58
CA SER A 93 11.49 1.17 8.13
C SER A 93 11.93 -0.29 8.03
N ILE A 94 11.57 -1.13 9.01
CA ILE A 94 11.87 -2.58 9.00
C ILE A 94 11.11 -3.28 7.87
N GLY A 95 9.83 -2.95 7.67
CA GLY A 95 9.03 -3.48 6.57
C GLY A 95 9.57 -3.11 5.19
N VAL A 96 9.93 -1.83 4.98
CA VAL A 96 10.53 -1.36 3.72
C VAL A 96 11.91 -1.97 3.50
N ALA A 97 12.77 -2.03 4.51
CA ALA A 97 14.09 -2.64 4.40
C ALA A 97 13.98 -4.15 4.11
N GLY A 98 13.09 -4.87 4.80
CA GLY A 98 12.79 -6.26 4.53
C GLY A 98 12.22 -6.48 3.12
N GLY A 99 11.33 -5.60 2.67
CA GLY A 99 10.78 -5.63 1.32
C GLY A 99 11.82 -5.41 0.24
N LEU A 100 12.71 -4.44 0.42
CA LEU A 100 13.82 -4.17 -0.50
C LEU A 100 14.77 -5.36 -0.59
N PHE A 101 15.11 -5.97 0.54
CA PHE A 101 15.91 -7.19 0.59
C PHE A 101 15.22 -8.36 -0.13
N LEU A 102 13.93 -8.59 0.14
CA LEU A 102 13.17 -9.68 -0.47
C LEU A 102 12.89 -9.46 -1.95
N CYS A 103 12.78 -8.21 -2.41
CA CYS A 103 12.50 -7.88 -3.81
C CYS A 103 13.55 -8.49 -4.75
N GLU A 104 14.81 -8.57 -4.32
CA GLU A 104 15.88 -9.20 -5.09
C GLU A 104 15.62 -10.71 -5.28
N TYR A 105 15.34 -11.42 -4.19
CA TYR A 105 15.08 -12.86 -4.20
C TYR A 105 13.74 -13.25 -4.84
N LEU A 106 12.75 -12.37 -4.76
CA LEU A 106 11.39 -12.61 -5.27
C LEU A 106 11.17 -12.03 -6.68
N SER A 107 12.18 -11.38 -7.26
CA SER A 107 12.13 -10.84 -8.64
C SER A 107 11.81 -11.86 -9.74
N PRO A 108 12.17 -13.16 -9.62
CA PRO A 108 11.78 -14.17 -10.62
C PRO A 108 10.29 -14.53 -10.57
N LEU A 109 9.58 -14.20 -9.48
CA LEU A 109 8.17 -14.54 -9.36
C LEU A 109 7.31 -13.61 -10.23
N PRO A 110 6.27 -14.13 -10.90
CA PRO A 110 5.45 -13.35 -11.82
C PRO A 110 4.52 -12.35 -11.13
N ASN A 111 4.36 -12.44 -9.80
CA ASN A 111 3.54 -11.55 -9.00
C ASN A 111 4.22 -11.20 -7.67
N GLY A 112 3.68 -10.20 -7.00
CA GLY A 112 4.18 -9.67 -5.73
C GLY A 112 3.45 -10.20 -4.50
N LEU A 113 2.56 -11.20 -4.60
CA LEU A 113 1.74 -11.60 -3.46
C LEU A 113 2.57 -12.16 -2.30
N ILE A 114 3.60 -12.94 -2.61
CA ILE A 114 4.53 -13.47 -1.60
C ILE A 114 5.33 -12.33 -0.97
N GLU A 115 5.82 -11.38 -1.78
CA GLU A 115 6.53 -10.19 -1.29
C GLU A 115 5.63 -9.34 -0.39
N PHE A 116 4.39 -9.08 -0.82
CA PHE A 116 3.39 -8.32 -0.08
C PHE A 116 3.09 -8.97 1.27
N ALA A 117 2.85 -10.29 1.28
CA ALA A 117 2.60 -11.05 2.51
C ALA A 117 3.83 -11.04 3.43
N ALA A 118 5.04 -11.21 2.89
CA ALA A 118 6.26 -11.22 3.66
C ALA A 118 6.56 -9.85 4.29
N VAL A 119 6.42 -8.75 3.54
CA VAL A 119 6.56 -7.37 4.05
C VAL A 119 5.56 -7.13 5.18
N PHE A 120 4.32 -7.58 5.03
CA PHE A 120 3.29 -7.46 6.06
C PHE A 120 3.64 -8.27 7.31
N ILE A 121 4.09 -9.53 7.16
CA ILE A 121 4.49 -10.38 8.28
C ILE A 121 5.69 -9.77 9.01
N ILE A 122 6.69 -9.29 8.29
CA ILE A 122 7.87 -8.63 8.87
C ILE A 122 7.46 -7.40 9.68
N ALA A 123 6.62 -6.54 9.11
CA ALA A 123 6.10 -5.36 9.82
C ALA A 123 5.30 -5.79 11.06
N ALA A 124 4.42 -6.79 10.96
CA ALA A 124 3.61 -7.30 12.06
C ALA A 124 4.45 -7.92 13.19
N LEU A 125 5.45 -8.73 12.85
CA LEU A 125 6.36 -9.34 13.81
C LEU A 125 7.25 -8.32 14.49
N SER A 126 7.73 -7.29 13.77
CA SER A 126 8.47 -6.20 14.41
C SER A 126 7.62 -5.48 15.47
N GLY A 127 6.29 -5.40 15.27
CA GLY A 127 5.30 -4.97 16.25
C GLY A 127 5.32 -5.80 17.51
N SER A 128 5.05 -7.10 17.33
CA SER A 128 4.96 -8.05 18.43
C SER A 128 6.27 -8.21 19.21
N LEU A 129 7.43 -8.02 18.56
CA LEU A 129 8.75 -8.20 19.18
C LEU A 129 9.26 -6.93 19.86
N LEU A 130 9.12 -5.76 19.24
CA LEU A 130 9.62 -4.51 19.81
C LEU A 130 8.63 -3.93 20.83
N GLN A 131 7.32 -4.16 20.64
CA GLN A 131 6.25 -3.53 21.43
C GLN A 131 5.03 -4.46 21.61
N PRO A 132 5.15 -5.53 22.43
CA PRO A 132 4.11 -6.56 22.58
C PRO A 132 2.72 -6.06 23.04
N GLN A 133 2.70 -4.92 23.75
CA GLN A 133 1.46 -4.29 24.24
C GLN A 133 0.72 -3.45 23.19
N GLU A 134 1.39 -3.09 22.10
CA GLU A 134 0.81 -2.27 21.03
C GLU A 134 0.19 -3.17 19.97
N LYS A 135 -1.09 -2.93 19.66
CA LYS A 135 -1.73 -3.62 18.55
C LYS A 135 -1.08 -3.11 17.26
N PHE A 136 -0.50 -4.03 16.48
CA PHE A 136 0.08 -3.72 15.17
C PHE A 136 -0.86 -2.77 14.39
N PRO A 137 -0.35 -1.66 13.83
CA PRO A 137 -1.20 -0.62 13.28
C PRO A 137 -1.68 -1.00 11.87
N TRP A 138 -2.52 -2.04 11.76
CA TRP A 138 -3.26 -2.39 10.55
C TRP A 138 -4.02 -1.20 9.96
N GLN A 139 -4.34 -0.22 10.79
CA GLN A 139 -4.89 1.08 10.41
C GLN A 139 -4.03 1.80 9.37
N LEU A 140 -2.70 1.74 9.45
CA LEU A 140 -1.80 2.37 8.47
C LEU A 140 -2.00 1.79 7.07
N LEU A 141 -2.23 0.48 7.00
CA LEU A 141 -2.42 -0.22 5.73
C LEU A 141 -3.77 0.13 5.12
N VAL A 142 -4.81 0.18 5.95
CA VAL A 142 -6.12 0.64 5.49
C VAL A 142 -6.03 2.10 5.03
N MET A 143 -5.37 2.97 5.79
CA MET A 143 -5.24 4.39 5.46
C MET A 143 -4.43 4.64 4.19
N GLY A 144 -3.35 3.88 3.96
CA GLY A 144 -2.53 4.01 2.75
C GLY A 144 -3.17 3.36 1.53
N TYR A 145 -3.52 2.08 1.62
CA TYR A 145 -3.95 1.29 0.45
C TYR A 145 -5.39 1.52 0.03
N LEU A 146 -6.32 1.79 0.96
CA LEU A 146 -7.73 1.91 0.60
C LEU A 146 -7.99 3.11 -0.35
N PRO A 147 -7.51 4.33 -0.05
CA PRO A 147 -7.64 5.45 -0.99
C PRO A 147 -6.96 5.16 -2.34
N ALA A 148 -5.75 4.59 -2.31
CA ALA A 148 -5.00 4.24 -3.51
C ALA A 148 -5.77 3.27 -4.43
N TRP A 149 -6.32 2.20 -3.86
CA TRP A 149 -7.12 1.24 -4.61
C TRP A 149 -8.41 1.84 -5.16
N ILE A 150 -9.06 2.76 -4.44
CA ILE A 150 -10.20 3.50 -4.97
C ILE A 150 -9.77 4.29 -6.22
N GLY A 151 -8.58 4.92 -6.20
CA GLY A 151 -7.99 5.59 -7.35
C GLY A 151 -7.88 4.67 -8.57
N HIS A 152 -7.21 3.54 -8.40
CA HIS A 152 -7.00 2.56 -9.47
C HIS A 152 -8.30 1.98 -10.03
N PHE A 153 -9.21 1.53 -9.18
CA PHE A 153 -10.40 0.78 -9.63
C PHE A 153 -11.53 1.64 -10.16
N PHE A 154 -11.62 2.92 -9.77
CA PHE A 154 -12.73 3.79 -10.15
C PHE A 154 -12.35 4.97 -11.06
N PHE A 155 -11.07 5.35 -11.12
CA PHE A 155 -10.62 6.51 -11.90
C PHE A 155 -9.64 6.15 -13.02
N GLU A 156 -8.78 5.16 -12.81
CA GLU A 156 -7.84 4.68 -13.84
C GLU A 156 -8.33 3.46 -14.59
N ASP A 157 -9.31 2.74 -14.03
CA ASP A 157 -9.78 1.44 -14.53
C ASP A 157 -8.63 0.43 -14.75
N ASN A 158 -7.60 0.51 -13.90
CA ASN A 158 -6.43 -0.36 -13.95
C ASN A 158 -6.25 -1.16 -12.65
N ARG A 159 -5.24 -2.02 -12.63
CA ARG A 159 -4.90 -2.82 -11.45
C ARG A 159 -3.73 -2.16 -10.73
N PRO A 160 -3.79 -2.02 -9.39
CA PRO A 160 -2.67 -1.48 -8.63
C PRO A 160 -1.37 -2.24 -8.89
N ALA A 161 -0.30 -1.50 -9.20
CA ALA A 161 1.02 -2.08 -9.41
C ALA A 161 1.55 -2.80 -8.16
N THR A 162 1.02 -2.50 -6.98
CA THR A 162 1.31 -3.20 -5.71
C THR A 162 1.15 -4.71 -5.79
N PHE A 163 0.23 -5.24 -6.61
CA PHE A 163 0.09 -6.70 -6.75
C PHE A 163 1.26 -7.38 -7.48
N ILE A 164 2.09 -6.61 -8.17
CA ILE A 164 3.28 -7.08 -8.88
C ILE A 164 4.56 -6.61 -8.17
N TYR A 165 4.62 -5.34 -7.78
CA TYR A 165 5.75 -4.71 -7.10
C TYR A 165 5.34 -4.02 -5.80
N PRO A 166 5.04 -4.77 -4.72
CA PRO A 166 4.63 -4.21 -3.43
C PRO A 166 5.58 -3.13 -2.92
N THR A 167 6.86 -3.46 -2.78
CA THR A 167 7.84 -2.56 -2.16
C THR A 167 8.08 -1.35 -3.04
N TYR A 168 8.25 -1.54 -4.35
CA TYR A 168 8.47 -0.40 -5.25
C TYR A 168 7.23 0.49 -5.33
N SER A 169 6.02 -0.07 -5.38
CA SER A 169 4.79 0.73 -5.40
C SER A 169 4.67 1.61 -4.16
N LEU A 170 4.99 1.08 -2.97
CA LEU A 170 4.99 1.85 -1.73
C LEU A 170 6.03 2.98 -1.77
N LEU A 171 7.25 2.71 -2.25
CA LEU A 171 8.29 3.73 -2.40
C LEU A 171 7.88 4.81 -3.42
N CYS A 172 7.21 4.41 -4.50
CA CYS A 172 6.69 5.31 -5.51
C CYS A 172 5.55 6.19 -4.98
N ASP A 173 4.70 5.69 -4.07
CA ASP A 173 3.69 6.53 -3.39
C ASP A 173 4.36 7.68 -2.64
N PHE A 174 5.43 7.43 -1.88
CA PHE A 174 6.18 8.48 -1.20
C PHE A 174 6.88 9.44 -2.17
N ARG A 175 7.45 8.92 -3.27
CA ARG A 175 8.09 9.74 -4.31
C ARG A 175 7.07 10.66 -5.01
N MET A 176 5.92 10.11 -5.40
CA MET A 176 4.84 10.86 -6.03
C MET A 176 4.23 11.87 -5.05
N TRP A 177 4.02 11.49 -3.79
CA TRP A 177 3.59 12.40 -2.72
C TRP A 177 4.52 13.61 -2.62
N TYR A 178 5.83 13.37 -2.56
CA TYR A 178 6.82 14.44 -2.50
C TYR A 178 6.77 15.35 -3.74
N GLN A 179 6.71 14.77 -4.93
CA GLN A 179 6.65 15.53 -6.19
C GLN A 179 5.36 16.36 -6.32
N MET A 180 4.21 15.82 -5.89
CA MET A 180 2.94 16.55 -5.87
C MET A 180 3.02 17.76 -4.91
N ILE A 181 3.53 17.56 -3.69
CA ILE A 181 3.67 18.63 -2.69
C ILE A 181 4.67 19.70 -3.14
N LYS A 182 5.76 19.30 -3.81
CA LYS A 182 6.76 20.21 -4.38
C LYS A 182 6.26 20.99 -5.61
N GLY A 183 5.16 20.52 -6.24
CA GLY A 183 4.62 21.09 -7.47
C GLY A 183 5.29 20.59 -8.75
N ASP A 184 6.07 19.50 -8.67
CA ASP A 184 6.68 18.86 -9.84
C ASP A 184 5.64 18.06 -10.66
N LEU A 185 4.50 17.70 -10.05
CA LEU A 185 3.38 17.01 -10.68
C LEU A 185 2.08 17.82 -10.54
N SER A 186 1.22 17.77 -11.57
CA SER A 186 -0.03 18.51 -11.60
C SER A 186 -1.08 17.91 -10.66
N TRP A 187 -1.81 18.78 -9.96
CA TRP A 187 -2.93 18.41 -9.08
C TRP A 187 -4.26 18.26 -9.80
N SER A 188 -4.39 18.85 -10.99
CA SER A 188 -5.66 18.97 -11.71
C SER A 188 -5.62 18.43 -13.13
N GLU A 189 -4.44 18.20 -13.69
CA GLU A 189 -4.30 17.79 -15.09
C GLU A 189 -3.96 16.31 -15.18
N ARG A 190 -4.41 15.69 -16.28
CA ARG A 190 -4.00 14.33 -16.63
C ARG A 190 -2.60 14.38 -17.25
N ILE A 191 -1.71 13.49 -16.80
CA ILE A 191 -0.32 13.38 -17.31
C ILE A 191 -0.14 12.20 -18.27
#